data_AF-A0A1H0ME34-F1
#
_entry.id   AF-A0A1H0ME34-F1
#
_cell.length_a   1.000
_cell.length_b   1.000
_cell.length_c   1.000
_cell.angle_alpha   90.00
_cell.angle_beta   90.00
_cell.angle_gamma   90.00
#
_symmetry.space_group_name_H-M   'P 1'
#
loop_
_entity.id
_entity.type
_entity.pdbx_description
1 polymer ?
#
loop_
_entity_poly.entity_id
_entity_poly.type
_entity_poly.pdbx_seq_one_letter_code
_entity_poly.pdbx_strand_id
1 'polypeptide(L)' 'MDMYIYYAIFSIILLFGLVTTFMIGFSRKNREGDQTYFQKMGTKWVRLTSFYVIAIAAGLLALLAYIRYSIG' A
#
# COMPACT_ATOMS: atom_id res chain seq x y z
N MET A 1 -5.91 -13.58 -23.65
CA MET A 1 -6.36 -12.52 -22.72
C MET A 1 -5.48 -11.30 -22.97
N ASP A 2 -6.08 -10.12 -22.99
CA ASP A 2 -5.36 -8.88 -23.23
C ASP A 2 -4.38 -8.57 -22.09
N MET A 3 -3.16 -8.12 -22.42
CA MET A 3 -2.12 -7.78 -21.44
C MET A 3 -2.61 -6.71 -20.44
N TYR A 4 -3.49 -5.81 -20.90
CA TYR A 4 -4.14 -4.79 -20.06
C TYR A 4 -5.01 -5.38 -18.94
N ILE A 5 -5.65 -6.53 -19.17
CA ILE A 5 -6.49 -7.19 -18.15
C ILE A 5 -5.61 -7.64 -16.98
N TYR A 6 -4.43 -8.18 -17.25
CA TYR A 6 -3.50 -8.60 -16.20
C TYR A 6 -2.97 -7.40 -15.37
N TYR A 7 -2.66 -6.27 -16.02
CA TYR A 7 -2.26 -5.05 -15.32
C TYR A 7 -3.38 -4.48 -14.45
N ALA A 8 -4.63 -4.52 -14.92
CA ALA A 8 -5.78 -4.09 -14.15
C ALA A 8 -5.99 -4.96 -12.90
N ILE A 9 -5.98 -6.29 -13.06
CA ILE A 9 -6.13 -7.23 -11.94
C ILE A 9 -5.00 -7.02 -10.91
N PHE A 10 -3.75 -6.95 -11.36
CA PHE A 10 -2.60 -6.73 -10.49
C PHE A 10 -2.71 -5.43 -9.68
N SER A 11 -3.11 -4.34 -10.35
CA SER A 11 -3.26 -3.03 -9.70
C SER A 11 -4.38 -3.03 -8.66
N ILE A 12 -5.51 -3.69 -8.95
CA ILE A 12 -6.63 -3.81 -8.01
C ILE A 12 -6.22 -4.57 -6.75
N ILE A 13 -5.50 -5.69 -6.89
CA ILE A 13 -5.01 -6.48 -5.75
C ILE A 13 -4.08 -5.63 -4.87
N LEU A 14 -3.15 -4.88 -5.48
CA LEU A 14 -2.24 -4.00 -4.76
C LEU A 14 -2.97 -2.90 -3.99
N LEU A 15 -3.91 -2.20 -4.64
CA LEU A 15 -4.67 -1.12 -4.01
C LEU A 15 -5.57 -1.63 -2.89
N PHE A 16 -6.20 -2.79 -3.07
CA PHE A 16 -7.02 -3.41 -2.03
C PHE A 16 -6.20 -3.79 -0.79
N GLY A 17 -5.02 -4.39 -1.00
CA GLY A 17 -4.08 -4.69 0.07
C GLY A 17 -3.65 -3.43 0.83
N LEU A 18 -3.28 -2.37 0.09
CA LEU A 18 -2.88 -1.08 0.65
C LEU A 18 -3.98 -0.47 1.54
N VAL A 19 -5.21 -0.40 1.04
CA VAL A 19 -6.36 0.15 1.78
C VAL A 19 -6.63 -0.67 3.05
N THR A 20 -6.62 -2.00 2.93
CA THR A 20 -6.88 -2.90 4.08
C THR A 20 -5.78 -2.75 5.15
N THR A 21 -4.51 -2.69 4.77
CA THR A 21 -3.39 -2.46 5.69
C THR A 21 -3.55 -1.13 6.43
N PHE A 22 -3.94 -0.06 5.73
CA PHE A 22 -4.20 1.23 6.37
C PHE A 22 -5.39 1.20 7.31
N MET A 23 -6.51 0.59 6.89
CA MET A 23 -7.70 0.47 7.73
C MET A 23 -7.40 -0.26 9.03
N ILE A 24 -6.65 -1.36 8.98
CA ILE A 24 -6.24 -2.11 10.16
C ILE A 24 -5.27 -1.29 11.03
N GLY A 25 -4.24 -0.71 10.40
CA GLY A 25 -3.21 0.09 11.07
C GLY A 25 -3.76 1.31 11.79
N PHE A 26 -4.77 1.98 11.22
CA PHE A 26 -5.43 3.15 11.82
C PHE A 26 -6.69 2.83 12.62
N SER A 27 -7.14 1.58 12.66
CA SER A 27 -8.41 1.23 13.33
C SER A 27 -8.38 1.59 14.82
N ARG A 28 -9.51 2.11 15.33
CA ARG A 28 -9.67 2.45 16.75
C ARG A 28 -9.45 1.27 17.68
N LYS A 29 -9.84 0.06 17.27
CA LYS A 29 -9.59 -1.18 18.00
C LYS A 29 -8.10 -1.45 18.23
N ASN A 30 -7.24 -1.09 17.27
CA ASN A 30 -5.78 -1.17 17.42
C ASN A 30 -5.20 -0.04 18.29
N ARG A 31 -5.90 1.09 18.40
CA ARG A 31 -5.51 2.24 19.24
C ARG A 31 -5.99 2.12 20.69
N GLU A 32 -7.09 1.42 20.92
CA GLU A 32 -7.77 1.33 22.23
C GLU A 32 -7.31 0.10 23.04
N GLY A 33 -6.83 -0.98 22.40
CA GLY A 33 -6.39 -2.20 23.09
C GLY A 33 -5.10 -2.09 23.90
N ASP A 34 -4.25 -1.09 23.61
CA ASP A 34 -3.05 -0.76 24.39
C ASP A 34 -2.60 0.68 24.05
N GLN A 35 -2.89 1.64 24.93
CA GLN A 35 -2.51 3.05 24.73
C GLN A 35 -0.98 3.25 24.74
N THR A 36 -0.24 2.31 25.31
CA THR A 36 1.23 2.26 25.32
C THR A 36 1.84 1.64 24.06
N TYR A 37 1.06 0.87 23.28
CA TYR A 37 1.50 0.26 22.02
C TYR A 37 1.90 1.32 20.98
N PHE A 38 1.07 2.36 20.83
CA PHE A 38 1.41 3.51 19.99
C PHE A 38 2.52 4.40 20.60
N GLN A 39 2.63 4.49 21.93
CA GLN A 39 3.68 5.28 22.57
C GLN A 39 5.08 4.64 22.48
N LYS A 40 5.20 3.30 22.49
CA LYS A 40 6.50 2.59 22.43
C LYS A 40 6.83 2.01 21.04
N MET A 41 5.84 1.73 20.20
CA MET A 41 6.04 1.17 18.84
C MET A 41 5.43 2.02 17.70
N GLY A 42 4.61 3.03 17.99
CA GLY A 42 3.86 3.77 16.98
C GLY A 42 4.72 4.49 15.95
N THR A 43 5.80 5.17 16.36
CA THR A 43 6.67 5.89 15.40
C THR A 43 7.42 4.93 14.46
N LYS A 44 7.85 3.76 14.96
CA LYS A 44 8.57 2.76 14.15
C LYS A 44 7.63 2.07 13.16
N TRP A 45 6.42 1.74 13.59
CA TRP A 45 5.40 1.13 12.73
C TRP A 45 4.85 2.10 11.70
N VAL A 46 4.53 3.33 12.08
CA VAL A 46 4.09 4.37 11.13
C VAL A 46 5.16 4.63 10.09
N ARG A 47 6.44 4.68 10.49
CA ARG A 47 7.57 4.83 9.57
C ARG A 47 7.73 3.62 8.65
N LEU A 48 7.55 2.41 9.15
CA LEU A 48 7.65 1.20 8.33
C LEU A 48 6.48 1.12 7.34
N THR A 49 5.25 1.38 7.79
CA THR A 49 4.07 1.45 6.91
C THR A 49 4.22 2.55 5.87
N SER A 50 4.75 3.72 6.21
CA SER A 50 4.97 4.77 5.21
C SER A 50 6.00 4.36 4.15
N PHE A 51 7.05 3.61 4.51
CA PHE A 51 7.97 3.03 3.52
C PHE A 51 7.27 2.06 2.57
N TYR A 52 6.41 1.17 3.08
CA TYR A 52 5.63 0.26 2.22
C TYR A 52 4.72 1.02 1.25
N VAL A 53 4.06 2.08 1.73
CA VAL A 53 3.16 2.91 0.92
C VAL A 53 3.93 3.62 -0.19
N ILE A 54 5.08 4.21 0.14
CA ILE A 54 5.95 4.88 -0.83
C ILE A 54 6.45 3.88 -1.87
N ALA A 55 6.87 2.69 -1.46
CA ALA A 55 7.33 1.64 -2.37
C ALA A 55 6.22 1.17 -3.32
N ILE A 56 4.99 0.97 -2.83
CA ILE A 56 3.84 0.61 -3.65
C ILE A 56 3.51 1.71 -4.65
N ALA A 57 3.48 2.98 -4.21
CA ALA A 57 3.24 4.11 -5.09
C ALA A 57 4.31 4.22 -6.19
N ALA A 58 5.59 4.09 -5.83
CA ALA A 58 6.70 4.09 -6.77
C ALA A 58 6.60 2.93 -7.79
N GLY A 59 6.24 1.73 -7.32
CA GLY A 59 6.02 0.56 -8.18
C GLY A 59 4.89 0.75 -9.18
N LEU A 60 3.76 1.33 -8.74
CA LEU A 60 2.65 1.66 -9.63
C LEU A 60 3.04 2.71 -10.67
N LEU A 61 3.79 3.75 -10.27
CA LEU A 61 4.31 4.76 -11.21
C LEU A 61 5.27 4.15 -12.24
N ALA A 62 6.17 3.26 -11.82
CA ALA A 62 7.08 2.56 -12.71
C ALA A 62 6.33 1.65 -13.70
N LEU A 63 5.29 0.94 -13.23
CA LEU A 63 4.42 0.13 -14.07
C LEU A 63 3.72 0.99 -15.13
N LEU A 64 3.15 2.13 -14.74
CA LEU A 64 2.52 3.07 -15.67
C LEU A 64 3.52 3.60 -16.70
N ALA A 65 4.74 3.93 -16.29
CA ALA A 65 5.80 4.37 -17.20
C ALA A 65 6.19 3.28 -18.19
N TYR A 66 6.32 2.03 -17.73
CA TYR A 66 6.61 0.88 -18.58
C TYR A 66 5.50 0.63 -19.61
N ILE A 67 4.24 0.66 -19.18
CA ILE A 67 3.08 0.53 -20.06
C ILE A 67 3.10 1.64 -21.11
N ARG A 68 3.32 2.90 -20.71
CA ARG A 68 3.39 4.03 -21.63
C ARG A 68 4.51 3.90 -22.66
N TYR A 69 5.68 3.41 -22.25
CA TYR A 69 6.82 3.17 -23.14
C TYR A 69 6.54 2.02 -24.11
N SER A 70 5.95 0.92 -23.62
CA SER A 70 5.68 -0.29 -24.43
C SER A 70 4.62 -0.06 -25.53
N ILE A 71 3.70 0.89 -25.31
CA ILE A 71 2.65 1.25 -26.27
C ILE A 71 3.08 2.41 -27.18
N GLY A 72 4.13 3.14 -26.78
CA GLY A 72 4.58 4.39 -27.38
C GLY A 72 5.56 4.22 -28.52
#